data_AF-A0A4R3AR53-F1
#
_entry.id   AF-A0A4R3AR53-F1
#
_cell.length_a   1.000
_cell.length_b   1.000
_cell.length_c   1.000
_cell.angle_alpha   90.00
_cell.angle_beta   90.00
_cell.angle_gamma   90.00
#
_symmetry.space_group_name_H-M   'P 1'
#
loop_
_entity.id
_entity.type
_entity.pdbx_description
1 polymer ?
#
loop_
_entity_poly.entity_id
_entity_poly.type
_entity_poly.pdbx_seq_one_letter_code
_entity_poly.pdbx_strand_id
1 'polypeptide(L)'
;MKIISKTVLFFCLAFIAPSLHAKENHRNIKSVKVEECEGKMPAIRLINNADGTCTFEKGYIPTLKHASTTTFWSSNKTEDWEKNAHPAPRRQYVVTLKGNIRFKVSDGSTFLIKPGVILLAEDLKGKGHSWEMVHSKSWERLYIPIQDGADDLFVSDH
;
A
#
# COMPACT_ATOMS: atom_id res chain seq x y z
N MET A 1 -16.89 -68.35 25.16
CA MET A 1 -16.09 -68.26 23.91
C MET A 1 -16.95 -67.58 22.84
N LYS A 2 -16.38 -66.59 22.13
CA LYS A 2 -16.99 -65.57 21.25
C LYS A 2 -17.77 -64.44 21.96
N ILE A 3 -17.00 -63.42 22.32
CA ILE A 3 -17.41 -62.06 22.65
C ILE A 3 -17.85 -61.40 21.33
N ILE A 4 -19.10 -60.98 21.22
CA ILE A 4 -19.61 -60.19 20.09
C ILE A 4 -19.83 -58.77 20.63
N SER A 5 -18.90 -57.88 20.29
CA SER A 5 -19.01 -56.45 20.53
C SER A 5 -20.19 -55.90 19.73
N LYS A 6 -21.27 -55.49 20.42
CA LYS A 6 -22.36 -54.72 19.81
C LYS A 6 -21.99 -53.25 19.88
N THR A 7 -21.53 -52.72 18.74
CA THR A 7 -21.33 -51.29 18.52
C THR A 7 -22.63 -50.54 18.82
N VAL A 8 -22.61 -49.71 19.87
CA VAL A 8 -23.68 -48.77 20.17
C VAL A 8 -23.50 -47.58 19.22
N LEU A 9 -24.41 -47.46 18.25
CA LEU A 9 -24.45 -46.33 17.33
C LEU A 9 -25.06 -45.13 18.08
N PHE A 10 -24.23 -44.15 18.45
CA PHE A 10 -24.69 -42.88 18.99
C PHE A 10 -25.40 -42.09 17.87
N PHE A 11 -26.73 -42.05 17.90
CA PHE A 11 -27.51 -41.07 17.14
C PHE A 11 -27.32 -39.70 17.79
N CYS A 12 -26.44 -38.88 17.22
CA CYS A 12 -26.36 -37.47 17.55
C CYS A 12 -27.58 -36.78 16.95
N LEU A 13 -28.58 -36.44 17.77
CA LEU A 13 -29.63 -35.51 17.38
C LEU A 13 -28.98 -34.14 17.12
N ALA A 14 -28.71 -33.83 15.85
CA ALA A 14 -28.40 -32.48 15.46
C ALA A 14 -29.66 -31.63 15.69
N PHE A 15 -29.62 -30.77 16.71
CA PHE A 15 -30.58 -29.68 16.85
C PHE A 15 -30.49 -28.81 15.59
N ILE A 16 -31.51 -28.90 14.74
CA ILE A 16 -31.73 -27.98 13.64
C ILE A 16 -32.07 -26.63 14.30
N ALA A 17 -31.07 -25.75 14.41
CA ALA A 17 -31.35 -24.36 14.73
C ALA A 17 -32.32 -23.82 13.67
N PRO A 18 -33.43 -23.18 14.05
CA PRO A 18 -34.27 -22.50 13.07
C PRO A 18 -33.39 -21.51 12.33
N SER A 19 -33.37 -21.57 11.00
CA SER A 19 -32.68 -20.58 10.18
C SER A 19 -33.16 -19.21 10.65
N LEU A 20 -32.27 -18.41 11.19
CA LEU A 20 -32.57 -17.01 11.46
C LEU A 20 -32.72 -16.38 10.07
N HIS A 21 -33.95 -16.31 9.58
CA HIS A 21 -34.30 -15.52 8.41
C HIS A 21 -34.09 -14.06 8.82
N ALA A 22 -32.85 -13.58 8.68
CA ALA A 22 -32.58 -12.17 8.60
C ALA A 22 -33.33 -11.68 7.35
N LYS A 23 -34.51 -11.09 7.58
CA LYS A 23 -35.18 -10.28 6.56
C LYS A 23 -34.25 -9.11 6.29
N GLU A 24 -33.38 -9.26 5.29
CA GLU A 24 -32.71 -8.12 4.69
C GLU A 24 -33.82 -7.24 4.11
N ASN A 25 -34.04 -6.09 4.75
CA ASN A 25 -34.80 -5.02 4.14
C ASN A 25 -33.95 -4.52 2.96
N HIS A 26 -34.06 -5.19 1.81
CA HIS A 26 -33.60 -4.68 0.53
C HIS A 26 -34.40 -3.41 0.26
N ARG A 27 -33.92 -2.28 0.81
CA ARG A 27 -34.31 -0.97 0.33
C ARG A 27 -34.02 -1.00 -1.17
N ASN A 28 -35.02 -0.58 -1.94
CA ASN A 28 -34.99 -0.50 -3.38
C ASN A 28 -33.87 0.48 -3.79
N ILE A 29 -32.64 -0.01 -3.97
CA ILE A 29 -31.50 0.78 -4.45
C ILE A 29 -31.79 1.07 -5.91
N LYS A 30 -32.45 2.19 -6.19
CA LYS A 30 -32.87 2.55 -7.55
C LYS A 30 -31.71 2.93 -8.47
N SER A 31 -30.52 3.15 -7.92
CA SER A 31 -29.26 3.29 -8.65
C SER A 31 -28.14 3.56 -7.64
N VAL A 32 -27.08 2.74 -7.64
CA VAL A 32 -25.78 3.16 -7.10
C VAL A 32 -25.12 3.96 -8.22
N LYS A 33 -24.79 5.23 -7.98
CA LYS A 33 -23.79 5.89 -8.82
C LYS A 33 -22.48 5.14 -8.58
N VAL A 34 -22.10 4.28 -9.50
CA VAL A 34 -20.73 3.78 -9.54
C VAL A 34 -19.89 5.02 -9.83
N GLU A 35 -19.13 5.48 -8.84
CA GLU A 35 -18.05 6.42 -9.13
C GLU A 35 -17.17 5.76 -10.18
N GLU A 36 -17.05 6.40 -11.34
CA GLU A 36 -16.09 5.99 -12.35
C GLU A 36 -14.71 6.02 -11.71
N CYS A 37 -14.14 4.85 -11.47
CA CYS A 37 -12.75 4.74 -11.05
C CYS A 37 -11.93 5.21 -12.24
N GLU A 38 -11.36 6.41 -12.18
CA GLU A 38 -10.66 7.10 -13.28
C GLU A 38 -9.43 6.36 -13.83
N GLY A 39 -9.21 5.10 -13.43
CA GLY A 39 -8.11 4.28 -13.89
C GLY A 39 -6.75 4.78 -13.40
N LYS A 40 -6.72 5.55 -12.31
CA LYS A 40 -5.54 6.24 -11.78
C LYS A 40 -5.43 6.05 -10.26
N MET A 41 -4.21 5.88 -9.78
CA MET A 41 -3.88 5.92 -8.36
C MET A 41 -2.98 7.11 -8.08
N PRO A 42 -3.32 8.02 -7.15
CA PRO A 42 -2.49 9.16 -6.81
C PRO A 42 -1.06 8.73 -6.44
N ALA A 43 -0.08 9.48 -6.94
CA ALA A 43 1.32 9.21 -6.70
C ALA A 43 2.12 10.49 -6.48
N ILE A 44 3.22 10.35 -5.75
CA ILE A 44 4.24 11.39 -5.62
C ILE A 44 5.57 10.76 -5.97
N ARG A 45 6.34 11.41 -6.84
CA ARG A 45 7.66 10.96 -7.27
C ARG A 45 8.72 11.83 -6.63
N LEU A 46 9.68 11.21 -5.94
CA LEU A 46 10.93 11.85 -5.53
C LEU A 46 11.94 11.71 -6.66
N ILE A 47 12.59 12.81 -7.02
CA ILE A 47 13.61 12.86 -8.08
C ILE A 47 14.78 13.74 -7.66
N ASN A 48 15.92 13.56 -8.32
CA ASN A 48 17.03 14.49 -8.19
C ASN A 48 16.95 15.63 -9.22
N ASN A 49 17.21 16.84 -8.76
CA ASN A 49 17.58 17.97 -9.61
C ASN A 49 18.96 17.75 -10.24
N ALA A 50 19.32 18.56 -11.24
CA ALA A 50 20.61 18.51 -11.91
C ALA A 50 21.81 18.72 -10.96
N ASP A 51 21.63 19.48 -9.88
CA ASP A 51 22.63 19.71 -8.84
C ASP A 51 22.73 18.57 -7.79
N GLY A 52 21.92 17.51 -7.95
CA GLY A 52 21.85 16.37 -7.05
C GLY A 52 20.97 16.59 -5.81
N THR A 53 20.36 17.76 -5.63
CA THR A 53 19.35 17.96 -4.58
C THR A 53 18.09 17.15 -4.87
N CYS A 54 17.35 16.78 -3.83
CA CYS A 54 16.08 16.06 -3.96
C CYS A 54 14.93 17.06 -4.08
N THR A 55 13.99 16.77 -4.97
CA THR A 55 12.69 17.45 -5.13
C THR A 55 11.59 16.40 -5.33
N PHE A 56 10.34 16.85 -5.50
CA PHE A 56 9.22 15.96 -5.79
C PHE A 56 8.24 16.55 -6.79
N GLU A 57 7.53 15.66 -7.49
CA GLU A 57 6.40 16.00 -8.35
C GLU A 57 5.17 15.16 -8.00
N LYS A 58 3.98 15.72 -8.26
CA LYS A 58 2.69 15.04 -8.08
C LYS A 58 2.21 14.48 -9.40
N GLY A 59 1.50 13.36 -9.32
CA GLY A 59 1.01 12.66 -10.48
C GLY A 59 0.19 11.44 -10.09
N TYR A 60 0.21 10.44 -10.95
CA TYR A 60 -0.48 9.19 -10.71
C TYR A 60 0.20 7.99 -11.37
N ILE A 61 -0.15 6.80 -10.89
CA ILE A 61 0.12 5.52 -11.58
C ILE A 61 -1.19 5.06 -12.25
N PRO A 62 -1.19 4.73 -13.55
CA PRO A 62 -2.34 4.15 -14.22
C PRO A 62 -2.63 2.75 -13.66
N THR A 63 -3.91 2.49 -13.35
CA THR A 63 -4.38 1.17 -12.91
C THR A 63 -4.28 0.14 -14.05
N LEU A 64 -4.25 -1.14 -13.70
CA LEU A 64 -4.18 -2.27 -14.63
C LEU A 64 -2.92 -2.30 -15.52
N LYS A 65 -1.93 -1.45 -15.25
CA LYS A 65 -0.58 -1.57 -15.81
C LYS A 65 0.29 -2.43 -14.89
N HIS A 66 1.12 -3.28 -15.47
CA HIS A 66 2.02 -4.16 -14.73
C HIS A 66 3.41 -3.54 -14.68
N ALA A 67 3.88 -3.23 -13.49
CA ALA A 67 5.28 -2.87 -13.27
C ALA A 67 6.16 -4.12 -13.24
N SER A 68 7.31 -4.09 -13.90
CA SER A 68 8.30 -5.15 -13.80
C SER A 68 9.04 -5.07 -12.47
N THR A 69 8.93 -6.13 -11.67
CA THR A 69 9.61 -6.26 -10.38
C THR A 69 10.08 -7.71 -10.19
N THR A 70 11.21 -7.88 -9.50
CA THR A 70 11.76 -9.21 -9.17
C THR A 70 11.34 -9.69 -7.78
N THR A 71 11.00 -8.77 -6.89
CA THR A 71 10.71 -9.06 -5.49
C THR A 71 9.91 -7.93 -4.86
N PHE A 72 9.28 -8.19 -3.73
CA PHE A 72 8.76 -7.16 -2.85
C PHE A 72 8.88 -7.65 -1.41
N TRP A 73 8.86 -6.72 -0.47
CA TRP A 73 8.80 -7.06 0.95
C TRP A 73 7.97 -6.04 1.72
N SER A 74 7.42 -6.48 2.85
CA SER A 74 6.75 -5.61 3.80
C SER A 74 7.68 -5.21 4.93
N SER A 75 7.44 -4.04 5.52
CA SER A 75 8.09 -3.62 6.75
C SER A 75 7.17 -2.75 7.59
N ASN A 76 7.19 -2.98 8.90
CA ASN A 76 6.65 -2.09 9.91
C ASN A 76 7.73 -1.52 10.84
N LYS A 77 9.00 -1.88 10.60
CA LYS A 77 10.14 -1.42 11.38
C LYS A 77 10.60 -0.06 10.87
N THR A 78 11.08 0.79 11.77
CA THR A 78 11.67 2.07 11.42
C THR A 78 12.99 2.18 12.15
N GLU A 79 14.07 2.38 11.42
CA GLU A 79 15.36 2.72 12.00
C GLU A 79 15.53 4.25 12.06
N ASP A 80 16.25 4.76 13.04
CA ASP A 80 16.35 6.21 13.25
C ASP A 80 17.06 6.94 12.10
N TRP A 81 17.98 6.25 11.40
CA TRP A 81 18.63 6.82 10.23
C TRP A 81 17.67 7.02 9.06
N GLU A 82 16.62 6.18 8.92
CA GLU A 82 15.63 6.32 7.86
C GLU A 82 14.88 7.65 7.98
N LYS A 83 14.72 8.20 9.20
CA LYS A 83 14.04 9.49 9.40
C LYS A 83 14.92 10.68 8.96
N ASN A 84 16.23 10.50 8.99
CA ASN A 84 17.19 11.53 8.62
C ASN A 84 17.30 11.65 7.09
N ALA A 85 17.99 12.68 6.61
CA ALA A 85 18.19 12.85 5.17
C ALA A 85 19.02 11.71 4.58
N HIS A 86 18.45 10.97 3.62
CA HIS A 86 19.13 9.91 2.88
C HIS A 86 18.57 9.79 1.45
N PRO A 87 19.38 9.41 0.45
CA PRO A 87 18.88 9.06 -0.87
C PRO A 87 18.15 7.73 -0.85
N ALA A 88 17.22 7.54 -1.79
CA ALA A 88 16.63 6.23 -2.01
C ALA A 88 17.71 5.22 -2.46
N PRO A 89 17.72 3.99 -1.92
CA PRO A 89 18.77 3.01 -2.24
C PRO A 89 18.66 2.45 -3.66
N ARG A 90 17.49 2.61 -4.30
CA ARG A 90 17.17 2.17 -5.67
C ARG A 90 15.83 2.76 -6.10
N ARG A 91 15.54 2.70 -7.40
CA ARG A 91 14.21 2.96 -7.95
C ARG A 91 13.22 1.95 -7.37
N GLN A 92 12.21 2.45 -6.67
CA GLN A 92 11.20 1.57 -6.05
C GLN A 92 9.92 2.33 -5.76
N TYR A 93 8.82 1.59 -5.77
CA TYR A 93 7.59 2.06 -5.14
C TYR A 93 7.63 1.78 -3.64
N VAL A 94 7.11 2.72 -2.86
CA VAL A 94 6.80 2.55 -1.44
C VAL A 94 5.29 2.73 -1.27
N VAL A 95 4.61 1.63 -0.98
CA VAL A 95 3.15 1.64 -0.80
C VAL A 95 2.85 1.64 0.68
N THR A 96 2.28 2.73 1.18
CA THR A 96 1.86 2.84 2.58
C THR A 96 0.56 2.10 2.80
N LEU A 97 0.60 1.08 3.65
CA LEU A 97 -0.58 0.32 4.07
C LEU A 97 -1.23 0.95 5.31
N LYS A 98 -0.44 1.59 6.17
CA LYS A 98 -0.91 2.28 7.39
C LYS A 98 0.06 3.36 7.84
N GLY A 99 -0.48 4.45 8.38
CA GLY A 99 0.27 5.58 8.91
C GLY A 99 0.19 6.80 7.99
N ASN A 100 0.56 7.97 8.50
CA ASN A 100 0.67 9.21 7.76
C ASN A 100 2.10 9.73 7.91
N ILE A 101 2.79 9.90 6.79
CA ILE A 101 4.23 10.16 6.75
C ILE A 101 4.46 11.46 6.01
N ARG A 102 5.06 12.43 6.70
CA ARG A 102 5.47 13.69 6.08
C ARG A 102 6.89 13.54 5.58
N PHE A 103 7.05 13.60 4.27
CA PHE A 103 8.35 13.67 3.61
C PHE A 103 8.78 15.12 3.49
N LYS A 104 10.09 15.34 3.53
CA LYS A 104 10.74 16.64 3.35
C LYS A 104 11.92 16.49 2.41
N VAL A 105 11.95 17.31 1.36
CA VAL A 105 13.01 17.32 0.35
C VAL A 105 14.04 18.42 0.63
N SER A 106 15.00 18.62 -0.27
CA SER A 106 16.22 19.39 0.03
C SER A 106 15.99 20.89 0.28
N ASP A 107 14.98 21.49 -0.37
CA ASP A 107 14.60 22.89 -0.18
C ASP A 107 13.74 23.12 1.07
N GLY A 108 13.39 22.05 1.79
CA GLY A 108 12.50 22.08 2.96
C GLY A 108 11.02 21.93 2.63
N SER A 109 10.64 21.89 1.35
CA SER A 109 9.27 21.58 0.92
C SER A 109 8.85 20.20 1.40
N THR A 110 7.56 20.04 1.71
CA THR A 110 7.03 18.80 2.29
C THR A 110 5.77 18.31 1.59
N PHE A 111 5.52 17.01 1.69
CA PHE A 111 4.28 16.37 1.26
C PHE A 111 3.91 15.22 2.18
N LEU A 112 2.64 14.79 2.12
CA LEU A 112 2.10 13.73 2.96
C LEU A 112 1.84 12.47 2.14
N ILE A 113 2.39 11.34 2.60
CA ILE A 113 2.03 10.01 2.14
C ILE A 113 1.13 9.35 3.17
N LYS A 114 0.04 8.74 2.69
CA LYS A 114 -0.96 8.01 3.47
C LYS A 114 -1.50 6.85 2.62
N PRO A 115 -2.23 5.88 3.19
CA PRO A 115 -2.88 4.84 2.39
C PRO A 115 -3.69 5.43 1.24
N GLY A 116 -3.52 4.84 0.05
CA GLY A 116 -4.11 5.32 -1.21
C GLY A 116 -3.22 6.25 -2.03
N VAL A 117 -2.04 6.65 -1.53
CA VAL A 117 -1.03 7.41 -2.30
C VAL A 117 0.24 6.57 -2.46
N ILE A 118 0.69 6.39 -3.70
CA ILE A 118 1.94 5.68 -4.01
C ILE A 118 3.10 6.67 -3.94
N LEU A 119 4.18 6.30 -3.24
CA LEU A 119 5.44 7.01 -3.36
C LEU A 119 6.33 6.29 -4.38
N LEU A 120 6.80 6.99 -5.40
CA LEU A 120 7.85 6.53 -6.30
C LEU A 120 9.16 7.19 -5.89
N ALA A 121 10.14 6.41 -5.45
CA ALA A 121 11.41 6.92 -4.97
C ALA A 121 12.50 6.75 -6.04
N GLU A 122 12.97 7.86 -6.61
CA GLU A 122 14.04 7.90 -7.61
C GLU A 122 15.08 9.00 -7.33
N ASP A 123 15.08 9.55 -6.12
CA ASP A 123 16.11 10.44 -5.60
C ASP A 123 17.34 9.64 -5.12
N LEU A 124 18.08 9.08 -6.07
CA LEU A 124 19.18 8.15 -5.82
C LEU A 124 20.52 8.83 -5.47
N LYS A 125 20.57 10.17 -5.48
CA LYS A 125 21.79 10.96 -5.31
C LYS A 125 21.64 12.03 -4.23
N GLY A 126 22.78 12.58 -3.82
CA GLY A 126 22.85 13.70 -2.87
C GLY A 126 22.38 13.31 -1.47
N LYS A 127 21.83 14.29 -0.74
CA LYS A 127 21.29 14.07 0.61
C LYS A 127 19.93 13.37 0.60
N GLY A 128 19.23 13.37 -0.53
CA GLY A 128 17.90 12.77 -0.66
C GLY A 128 16.82 13.46 0.17
N HIS A 129 15.94 12.65 0.75
CA HIS A 129 14.77 13.08 1.51
C HIS A 129 14.90 12.68 2.98
N SER A 130 14.09 13.30 3.83
CA SER A 130 13.87 12.91 5.22
C SER A 130 12.37 12.73 5.45
N TRP A 131 11.99 12.07 6.53
CA TRP A 131 10.58 11.90 6.85
C TRP A 131 10.30 11.77 8.34
N GLU A 132 9.06 12.07 8.72
CA GLU A 132 8.54 11.90 10.07
C GLU A 132 7.12 11.34 10.06
N MET A 133 6.75 10.60 11.11
CA MET A 133 5.38 10.15 11.32
C MET A 133 4.54 11.30 11.87
N VAL A 134 3.34 11.45 11.31
CA VAL A 134 2.39 12.50 11.68
C VAL A 134 1.14 11.85 12.26
N HIS A 135 0.86 12.11 13.53
CA HIS A 135 -0.32 11.56 14.23
C HIS A 135 -0.46 10.03 14.08
N SER A 136 0.66 9.34 13.94
CA SER A 136 0.72 7.90 13.62
C SER A 136 1.73 7.22 14.54
N LYS A 137 1.40 6.02 15.00
CA LYS A 137 2.27 5.23 15.91
C LYS A 137 3.19 4.27 15.17
N SER A 138 2.85 3.93 13.93
CA SER A 138 3.62 3.01 13.10
C SER A 138 3.46 3.37 11.62
N TRP A 139 4.44 2.94 10.82
CA TRP A 139 4.39 2.99 9.37
C TRP A 139 4.53 1.57 8.81
N GLU A 140 3.43 1.04 8.27
CA GLU A 140 3.39 -0.28 7.62
C GLU A 140 3.39 -0.05 6.11
N ARG A 141 4.35 -0.65 5.42
CA ARG A 141 4.57 -0.41 3.99
C ARG A 141 5.04 -1.64 3.23
N LEU A 142 4.83 -1.60 1.92
CA LEU A 142 5.49 -2.47 0.96
C LEU A 142 6.57 -1.68 0.22
N TYR A 143 7.70 -2.34 -0.01
CA TYR A 143 8.71 -1.89 -0.95
C TYR A 143 8.66 -2.78 -2.18
N ILE A 144 8.61 -2.16 -3.36
CA ILE A 144 8.54 -2.85 -4.64
C ILE A 144 9.62 -2.24 -5.54
N PRO A 145 10.84 -2.80 -5.57
CA PRO A 145 11.87 -2.38 -6.51
C PRO A 145 11.41 -2.47 -7.96
N ILE A 146 11.78 -1.45 -8.74
CA ILE A 146 11.58 -1.46 -10.18
C ILE A 146 12.79 -2.15 -10.80
N GLN A 147 12.54 -3.07 -11.72
CA GLN A 147 13.61 -3.73 -12.46
C GLN A 147 14.43 -2.70 -13.25
N ASP A 148 15.76 -2.89 -13.32
CA ASP A 148 16.63 -2.00 -14.08
C ASP A 148 16.18 -1.89 -15.54
N GLY A 149 16.10 -0.65 -16.03
CA GLY A 149 15.63 -0.33 -17.38
C GLY A 149 14.11 -0.43 -17.59
N ALA A 150 13.34 -0.86 -16.59
CA ALA A 150 11.88 -0.89 -16.69
C ALA A 150 11.24 0.49 -16.49
N ASP A 151 10.04 0.64 -17.06
CA ASP A 151 9.17 1.80 -16.92
C ASP A 151 8.69 1.97 -15.47
N ASP A 152 8.66 3.22 -14.98
CA ASP A 152 8.14 3.60 -13.66
C ASP A 152 6.62 3.88 -13.67
N LEU A 153 6.00 3.87 -14.84
CA LEU A 153 4.56 4.06 -15.06
C LEU A 153 4.03 5.38 -14.46
N PHE A 154 4.88 6.31 -14.07
CA PHE A 154 4.47 7.56 -13.46
C PHE A 154 4.06 8.56 -14.53
N VAL A 155 2.89 9.17 -14.33
CA VAL A 155 2.41 10.28 -15.16
C VAL A 155 2.32 11.52 -14.30
N SER A 156 3.09 12.55 -14.66
CA SER A 156 3.09 13.84 -13.97
C SER A 156 1.76 14.57 -14.19
N ASP A 157 1.31 15.33 -13.19
CA ASP A 157 0.13 16.20 -13.31
C ASP A 157 0.39 17.46 -14.17
N HIS A 158 1.65 17.70 -14.58
CA HIS A 158 2.12 18.89 -15.28
C HIS A 158 2.67 18.59 -16.67
#